data_AF-A0A1Y1WA25-F1
#
_entry.id   AF-A0A1Y1WA25-F1
#
_cell.length_a   1.000
_cell.length_b   1.000
_cell.length_c   1.000
_cell.angle_alpha   90.00
_cell.angle_beta   90.00
_cell.angle_gamma   90.00
#
_symmetry.space_group_name_H-M   'P 1'
#
loop_
_entity.id
_entity.type
_entity.pdbx_description
1 polymer ?
#
loop_
_entity_poly.entity_id
_entity_poly.type
_entity_poly.pdbx_seq_one_letter_code
_entity_poly.pdbx_strand_id
1 'polypeptide(L)'
;MNKLILSTLLFVVLLGSFINTTVAKSNGYIIGIRRNKNDGNFERAPQSLQKAIVKLVNERMNDIYDIIQSNREAYSDNDRNLNELDDLLVTWRNTYEKRFQFINYNRPESNLPLNEDLVPFESNLVKFIAPITNYYTIWAQLSDKLVDEVKSLPNVISVEKNNSGDRNTYTE
;
A
#
# COMPACT_ATOMS: atom_id res chain seq x y z
N MET A 1 28.17 44.30 -14.78
CA MET A 1 27.64 43.19 -15.62
C MET A 1 27.96 41.80 -15.10
N ASN A 2 29.14 41.53 -14.53
CA ASN A 2 29.53 40.16 -14.12
C ASN A 2 28.75 39.58 -12.93
N LYS A 3 28.29 40.40 -11.97
CA LYS A 3 27.53 39.92 -10.81
C LYS A 3 26.11 39.43 -11.15
N LEU A 4 25.47 40.03 -12.16
CA LEU A 4 24.14 39.63 -12.61
C LEU A 4 24.23 38.25 -13.29
N ILE A 5 25.20 38.08 -14.19
CA ILE A 5 25.45 36.82 -14.92
C ILE A 5 25.80 35.68 -13.95
N LEU A 6 26.62 35.94 -12.93
CA LEU A 6 26.99 34.94 -11.91
C LEU A 6 25.79 34.52 -11.05
N SER A 7 24.90 35.46 -10.71
CA SER A 7 23.65 35.20 -10.00
C SER A 7 22.67 34.37 -10.85
N THR A 8 22.56 34.65 -12.15
CA THR A 8 21.70 33.88 -13.06
C THR A 8 22.23 32.45 -13.25
N LEU A 9 23.54 32.28 -13.39
CA LEU A 9 24.16 30.96 -13.53
C LEU A 9 23.96 30.09 -12.28
N LEU A 10 24.08 30.67 -11.08
CA LEU A 10 23.87 29.99 -9.81
C LEU A 10 22.40 29.54 -9.65
N PHE A 11 21.45 30.35 -10.11
CA PHE A 11 20.02 30.03 -10.08
C PHE A 11 19.66 28.88 -11.04
N VAL A 12 20.29 28.81 -12.22
CA VAL A 12 20.11 27.72 -13.19
C VAL A 12 20.70 26.40 -12.67
N VAL A 13 21.86 26.43 -11.99
CA VAL A 13 22.46 25.23 -11.37
C VAL A 13 21.58 24.71 -10.22
N LEU A 14 21.02 25.61 -9.40
CA LEU A 14 20.08 25.22 -8.34
C LEU A 14 18.80 24.59 -8.93
N LEU A 15 18.18 25.20 -9.94
CA LEU A 15 17.01 24.62 -10.63
C LEU A 15 17.34 23.26 -11.28
N GLY A 16 18.50 23.12 -11.93
CA GLY A 16 18.92 21.85 -12.53
C GLY A 16 19.16 20.73 -11.52
N SER A 17 19.63 21.08 -10.31
CA SER A 17 19.84 20.09 -9.23
C SER A 17 18.53 19.58 -8.61
N PHE A 18 17.43 20.32 -8.74
CA PHE A 18 16.10 19.93 -8.25
C PHE A 18 15.31 19.07 -9.27
N ILE A 19 15.76 18.91 -10.51
CA ILE A 19 15.04 18.17 -11.57
C ILE A 19 15.45 16.68 -11.64
N ASN A 20 16.31 16.21 -10.73
CA ASN A 20 16.55 14.77 -10.57
C ASN A 20 15.54 14.12 -9.60
N THR A 21 14.26 14.48 -9.72
CA THR A 21 13.20 13.60 -9.22
C THR A 21 13.08 12.44 -10.21
N THR A 22 13.97 11.45 -10.09
CA THR A 22 13.68 10.14 -10.69
C THR A 22 12.41 9.64 -10.03
N VAL A 23 11.32 9.80 -10.78
CA VAL A 23 10.03 9.19 -10.50
C VAL A 23 10.29 7.69 -10.42
N ALA A 24 10.08 7.11 -9.25
CA ALA A 24 10.35 5.70 -9.04
C ALA A 24 9.26 4.88 -9.72
N LYS A 25 9.66 3.90 -10.52
CA LYS A 25 8.75 2.86 -10.99
C LYS A 25 8.25 2.11 -9.76
N SER A 26 6.95 2.11 -9.54
CA SER A 26 6.33 1.37 -8.45
C SER A 26 6.51 -0.14 -8.67
N ASN A 27 6.59 -0.88 -7.58
CA ASN A 27 6.77 -2.32 -7.60
C ASN A 27 5.76 -3.00 -6.67
N GLY A 28 5.48 -4.26 -6.93
CA GLY A 28 4.71 -5.08 -6.00
C GLY A 28 5.56 -5.46 -4.79
N TYR A 29 4.99 -5.38 -3.59
CA TYR A 29 5.62 -5.78 -2.33
C TYR A 29 4.73 -6.77 -1.59
N ILE A 30 5.35 -7.78 -0.99
CA ILE A 30 4.72 -8.69 -0.05
C ILE A 30 4.96 -8.16 1.36
N ILE A 31 3.90 -7.93 2.10
CA ILE A 31 3.95 -7.33 3.44
C ILE A 31 3.42 -8.34 4.45
N GLY A 32 4.24 -8.68 5.44
CA GLY A 32 3.85 -9.51 6.57
C GLY A 32 3.29 -8.68 7.71
N ILE A 33 2.07 -8.98 8.16
CA ILE A 33 1.38 -8.33 9.27
C ILE A 33 1.11 -9.33 10.39
N ARG A 34 1.61 -9.05 11.59
CA ARG A 34 1.48 -9.91 12.77
C ARG A 34 0.83 -9.18 13.94
N ARG A 35 -0.31 -9.70 14.39
CA ARG A 35 -1.05 -9.18 15.54
C ARG A 35 -0.29 -9.37 16.85
N ASN A 36 0.11 -10.61 17.16
CA ASN A 36 0.87 -10.93 18.35
C ASN A 36 1.89 -12.03 18.05
N LYS A 37 3.12 -11.90 18.58
CA LYS A 37 4.17 -12.91 18.42
C LYS A 37 3.82 -14.27 19.03
N ASN A 38 2.92 -14.29 20.01
CA ASN A 38 2.47 -15.50 20.70
C ASN A 38 1.23 -16.12 20.06
N ASP A 39 0.64 -15.51 19.01
CA ASP A 39 -0.45 -16.13 18.29
C ASP A 39 0.04 -17.46 17.67
N GLY A 40 -0.82 -18.47 17.70
CA GLY A 40 -0.57 -19.76 17.07
C GLY A 40 -0.78 -19.72 15.55
N ASN A 41 -0.80 -20.89 14.93
CA ASN A 41 -1.11 -21.00 13.51
C ASN A 41 -2.55 -20.52 13.22
N PHE A 42 -2.72 -19.62 12.25
CA PHE A 42 -4.00 -19.01 11.85
C PHE A 42 -5.07 -20.05 11.51
N GLU A 43 -4.74 -21.06 10.71
CA GLU A 43 -5.70 -22.11 10.29
C GLU A 43 -6.21 -22.94 11.46
N ARG A 44 -5.39 -23.07 12.51
CA ARG A 44 -5.71 -23.84 13.71
C ARG A 44 -6.28 -22.97 14.83
N ALA A 45 -6.29 -21.65 14.64
CA ALA A 45 -6.80 -20.72 15.63
C ALA A 45 -8.33 -20.80 15.71
N PRO A 46 -8.93 -20.51 16.89
CA PRO A 46 -10.37 -20.36 16.98
C PRO A 46 -10.85 -19.21 16.09
N GLN A 47 -12.09 -19.29 15.61
CA GLN A 47 -12.67 -18.28 14.69
C GLN A 47 -12.60 -16.85 15.24
N SER A 48 -12.76 -16.66 16.56
CA SER A 48 -12.64 -15.35 17.19
C SER A 48 -11.24 -14.74 17.02
N LEU A 49 -10.20 -15.57 17.11
CA LEU A 49 -8.83 -15.15 16.86
C LEU A 49 -8.57 -14.88 15.38
N GLN A 50 -9.06 -15.74 14.48
CA GLN A 50 -8.96 -15.50 13.04
C GLN A 50 -9.60 -14.17 12.64
N LYS A 51 -10.80 -13.88 13.14
CA LYS A 51 -11.50 -12.59 12.93
C LYS A 51 -10.69 -11.41 13.45
N ALA A 52 -10.10 -11.52 14.64
CA ALA A 52 -9.26 -10.47 15.19
C ALA A 52 -7.99 -10.21 14.37
N ILE A 53 -7.39 -11.27 13.80
CA ILE A 53 -6.25 -11.14 12.89
C ILE A 53 -6.68 -10.45 11.59
N VAL A 54 -7.75 -10.92 10.94
CA VAL A 54 -8.26 -10.33 9.69
C VAL A 54 -8.64 -8.86 9.89
N LYS A 55 -9.28 -8.52 11.01
CA LYS A 55 -9.61 -7.13 11.36
C LYS A 55 -8.37 -6.25 11.40
N LEU A 56 -7.33 -6.66 12.13
CA LEU A 56 -6.07 -5.91 12.19
C LEU A 56 -5.40 -5.79 10.82
N VAL A 57 -5.40 -6.87 10.04
CA VAL A 57 -4.81 -6.85 8.69
C VAL A 57 -5.54 -5.84 7.81
N ASN A 58 -6.87 -5.83 7.84
CA ASN A 58 -7.68 -4.84 7.12
C ASN A 58 -7.40 -3.40 7.61
N GLU A 59 -7.21 -3.19 8.92
CA GLU A 59 -6.80 -1.89 9.46
C GLU A 59 -5.45 -1.45 8.87
N ARG A 60 -4.44 -2.34 8.82
CA ARG A 60 -3.14 -2.02 8.22
C ARG A 60 -3.18 -1.84 6.72
N MET A 61 -4.07 -2.56 6.02
CA MET A 61 -4.29 -2.34 4.59
C MET A 61 -4.84 -0.93 4.32
N ASN A 62 -5.73 -0.41 5.17
CA ASN A 62 -6.16 0.98 5.10
C ASN A 62 -5.00 1.94 5.35
N ASP A 63 -4.21 1.71 6.41
CA ASP A 63 -3.08 2.58 6.73
C ASP A 63 -2.06 2.64 5.56
N ILE A 64 -1.80 1.50 4.91
CA ILE A 64 -0.95 1.43 3.71
C ILE A 64 -1.60 2.15 2.52
N TYR A 65 -2.90 1.98 2.34
CA TYR A 65 -3.64 2.65 1.28
C TYR A 65 -3.60 4.18 1.44
N ASP A 66 -3.75 4.67 2.66
CA ASP A 66 -3.64 6.08 3.02
C ASP A 66 -2.24 6.63 2.72
N ILE A 67 -1.18 5.87 3.01
CA ILE A 67 0.21 6.23 2.64
C ILE A 67 0.35 6.35 1.12
N ILE A 68 -0.18 5.38 0.36
CA ILE A 68 -0.12 5.40 -1.11
C ILE A 68 -0.85 6.64 -1.64
N GLN A 69 -2.07 6.90 -1.14
CA GLN A 69 -2.89 8.02 -1.57
C GLN A 69 -2.27 9.38 -1.22
N SER A 70 -1.74 9.51 0.00
CA SER A 70 -1.16 10.76 0.51
C SER A 70 0.18 11.13 -0.14
N ASN A 71 0.85 10.15 -0.76
CA ASN A 71 2.14 10.32 -1.43
C ASN A 71 2.06 9.99 -2.93
N ARG A 72 0.95 10.35 -3.59
CA ARG A 72 0.72 10.09 -5.03
C ARG A 72 1.87 10.58 -5.90
N GLU A 73 2.48 11.71 -5.54
CA GLU A 73 3.64 12.32 -6.21
C GLU A 73 4.93 11.49 -6.12
N ALA A 74 4.99 10.47 -5.24
CA ALA A 74 6.10 9.53 -5.18
C ALA A 74 6.11 8.52 -6.34
N TYR A 75 5.06 8.52 -7.16
CA TYR A 75 4.82 7.59 -8.26
C TYR A 75 4.89 8.26 -9.64
N SER A 76 4.91 7.46 -10.70
CA SER A 76 4.90 7.95 -12.08
C SER A 76 3.50 8.28 -12.57
N ASP A 77 3.38 9.41 -13.28
CA ASP A 77 2.15 9.82 -13.97
C ASP A 77 1.61 8.76 -14.95
N ASN A 78 2.46 7.84 -15.43
CA ASN A 78 2.07 6.75 -16.34
C ASN A 78 1.76 5.43 -15.62
N ASP A 79 1.76 5.41 -14.29
CA ASP A 79 1.48 4.21 -13.52
C ASP A 79 -0.01 3.90 -13.51
N ARG A 80 -0.45 3.07 -14.46
CA ARG A 80 -1.85 2.67 -14.63
C ARG A 80 -2.45 2.02 -13.39
N ASN A 81 -1.63 1.48 -12.49
CA ASN A 81 -2.13 0.88 -11.24
C ASN A 81 -2.76 1.93 -10.32
N LEU A 82 -2.40 3.21 -10.46
CA LEU A 82 -2.94 4.31 -9.67
C LEU A 82 -4.26 4.88 -10.21
N ASN A 83 -4.76 4.40 -11.34
CA ASN A 83 -6.04 4.86 -11.89
C ASN A 83 -7.19 4.70 -10.88
N GLU A 84 -7.10 3.69 -10.00
CA GLU A 84 -8.02 3.51 -8.88
C GLU A 84 -8.12 4.74 -7.98
N LEU A 85 -6.99 5.42 -7.70
CA LEU A 85 -7.01 6.64 -6.90
C LEU A 85 -7.77 7.75 -7.61
N ASP A 86 -7.63 7.84 -8.94
CA ASP A 86 -8.28 8.87 -9.74
C ASP A 86 -9.80 8.63 -9.87
N ASP A 87 -10.22 7.38 -10.04
CA ASP A 87 -11.64 6.98 -10.08
C ASP A 87 -12.35 7.30 -8.75
N LEU A 88 -11.65 7.15 -7.63
CA LEU A 88 -12.14 7.46 -6.29
C LEU A 88 -12.21 8.97 -6.02
N LEU A 89 -11.31 9.77 -6.58
CA LEU A 89 -11.38 11.24 -6.50
C LEU A 89 -12.65 11.79 -7.17
N VAL A 90 -13.14 11.13 -8.22
CA VAL A 90 -14.38 11.50 -8.92
C VAL A 90 -15.62 11.13 -8.10
N THR A 91 -15.56 10.04 -7.32
CA THR A 91 -16.69 9.57 -6.51
C THR A 91 -16.77 10.21 -5.11
N TRP A 92 -15.65 10.71 -4.55
CA TRP A 92 -15.56 11.11 -3.14
C TRP A 92 -15.21 12.58 -2.87
N ARG A 93 -15.98 13.52 -3.42
CA ARG A 93 -15.96 14.93 -2.97
C ARG A 93 -16.41 15.14 -1.50
N ASN A 94 -16.72 14.08 -0.73
CA ASN A 94 -17.29 14.17 0.63
C ASN A 94 -16.62 13.23 1.68
N THR A 95 -15.53 12.52 1.39
CA THR A 95 -15.20 11.29 2.15
C THR A 95 -13.71 11.07 2.42
N TYR A 96 -13.09 12.05 3.10
CA TYR A 96 -11.75 11.91 3.67
C TYR A 96 -11.67 10.94 4.88
N GLU A 97 -12.78 10.28 5.25
CA GLU A 97 -12.89 9.51 6.50
C GLU A 97 -13.37 8.06 6.32
N LYS A 98 -13.65 7.59 5.10
CA LYS A 98 -14.16 6.23 4.91
C LYS A 98 -13.03 5.21 4.88
N ARG A 99 -13.02 4.33 5.87
CA ARG A 99 -12.18 3.13 5.90
C ARG A 99 -12.81 2.02 5.06
N PHE A 100 -11.98 1.26 4.37
CA PHE A 100 -12.38 0.17 3.51
C PHE A 100 -12.40 -1.17 4.23
N GLN A 101 -13.32 -2.02 3.82
CA GLN A 101 -13.23 -3.45 4.00
C GLN A 101 -12.71 -4.05 2.70
N PHE A 102 -11.41 -4.35 2.67
CA PHE A 102 -10.79 -4.95 1.50
C PHE A 102 -11.35 -6.35 1.28
N ILE A 103 -11.73 -6.65 0.04
CA ILE A 103 -12.28 -7.96 -0.32
C ILE A 103 -11.13 -8.97 -0.44
N ASN A 104 -11.23 -10.07 0.30
CA ASN A 104 -10.35 -11.23 0.20
C ASN A 104 -10.99 -12.29 -0.69
N TYR A 105 -10.60 -12.31 -1.97
CA TYR A 105 -11.07 -13.32 -2.93
C TYR A 105 -10.53 -14.71 -2.65
N ASN A 106 -9.34 -14.82 -2.06
CA ASN A 106 -8.73 -16.10 -1.73
C ASN A 106 -9.45 -16.80 -0.57
N ARG A 107 -10.17 -16.03 0.26
CA ARG A 107 -10.91 -16.52 1.43
C ARG A 107 -12.22 -15.76 1.63
N PRO A 108 -13.26 -16.06 0.84
CA PRO A 108 -14.54 -15.36 0.92
C PRO A 108 -15.19 -15.42 2.31
N GLU A 109 -14.93 -16.47 3.08
CA GLU A 109 -15.39 -16.64 4.47
C GLU A 109 -14.82 -15.60 5.44
N SER A 110 -13.70 -14.96 5.07
CA SER A 110 -13.09 -13.87 5.84
C SER A 110 -13.67 -12.49 5.51
N ASN A 111 -14.50 -12.37 4.46
CA ASN A 111 -15.18 -11.12 4.08
C ASN A 111 -16.41 -10.81 4.93
N LEU A 112 -16.51 -11.40 6.12
CA LEU A 112 -17.56 -11.05 7.07
C LEU A 112 -17.45 -9.57 7.44
N PRO A 113 -18.57 -8.86 7.63
CA PRO A 113 -18.54 -7.45 8.00
C PRO A 113 -17.73 -7.28 9.28
N LEU A 114 -16.58 -6.61 9.15
CA LEU A 114 -15.68 -6.36 10.28
C LEU A 114 -16.21 -5.21 11.16
N ASN A 115 -16.94 -4.29 10.54
CA ASN A 115 -17.72 -3.20 11.14
C ASN A 115 -18.74 -2.69 10.11
N GLU A 116 -19.88 -2.16 10.55
CA GLU A 116 -20.93 -1.59 9.68
C GLU A 116 -20.47 -0.31 8.95
N ASP A 117 -19.47 0.38 9.48
CA ASP A 117 -18.95 1.64 8.90
C ASP A 117 -17.97 1.44 7.73
N LEU A 118 -17.53 0.20 7.47
CA LEU A 118 -16.55 -0.08 6.43
C LEU A 118 -17.23 -0.27 5.07
N VAL A 119 -16.65 0.34 4.05
CA VAL A 119 -17.13 0.15 2.67
C VAL A 119 -16.38 -1.01 2.03
N PRO A 120 -17.08 -2.06 1.53
CA PRO A 120 -16.46 -3.11 0.75
C PRO A 120 -15.69 -2.54 -0.44
N PHE A 121 -14.44 -2.96 -0.61
CA PHE A 121 -13.54 -2.37 -1.59
C PHE A 121 -12.66 -3.43 -2.23
N GLU A 122 -12.71 -3.48 -3.56
CA GLU A 122 -11.79 -4.25 -4.37
C GLU A 122 -10.68 -3.33 -4.85
N SER A 123 -9.51 -3.45 -4.23
CA SER A 123 -8.36 -2.62 -4.56
C SER A 123 -7.38 -3.36 -5.46
N ASN A 124 -6.89 -2.66 -6.46
CA ASN A 124 -5.74 -3.03 -7.30
C ASN A 124 -4.41 -2.62 -6.69
N LEU A 125 -4.42 -1.80 -5.63
CA LEU A 125 -3.22 -1.29 -4.96
C LEU A 125 -2.86 -2.08 -3.71
N VAL A 126 -3.85 -2.63 -2.99
CA VAL A 126 -3.62 -3.41 -1.77
C VAL A 126 -4.53 -4.64 -1.74
N LYS A 127 -3.96 -5.85 -1.68
CA LYS A 127 -4.69 -7.12 -1.80
C LYS A 127 -4.27 -8.13 -0.73
N PHE A 128 -5.21 -8.93 -0.24
CA PHE A 128 -4.86 -10.10 0.57
C PHE A 128 -4.07 -11.12 -0.26
N ILE A 129 -3.09 -11.80 0.36
CA ILE A 129 -2.45 -12.98 -0.21
C ILE A 129 -2.90 -14.21 0.59
N ALA A 130 -2.28 -14.48 1.74
CA ALA A 130 -2.54 -15.66 2.55
C ALA A 130 -1.97 -15.54 3.98
N PRO A 131 -2.51 -16.29 4.96
CA PRO A 131 -1.84 -16.46 6.24
C PRO A 131 -0.57 -17.31 6.10
N ILE A 132 0.47 -16.96 6.85
CA ILE A 132 1.69 -17.77 7.00
C ILE A 132 1.92 -17.99 8.48
N THR A 133 1.63 -19.20 8.96
CA THR A 133 1.73 -19.57 10.38
C THR A 133 0.95 -18.60 11.27
N ASN A 134 1.61 -17.69 12.00
CA ASN A 134 1.00 -16.74 12.94
C ASN A 134 0.95 -15.29 12.44
N TYR A 135 1.20 -15.04 11.16
CA TYR A 135 1.06 -13.73 10.54
C TYR A 135 0.31 -13.84 9.23
N TYR A 136 -0.15 -12.72 8.69
CA TYR A 136 -0.85 -12.64 7.42
C TYR A 136 -0.02 -11.89 6.40
N THR A 137 -0.06 -12.33 5.14
CA THR A 137 0.59 -11.61 4.05
C THR A 137 -0.41 -10.91 3.16
N ILE A 138 -0.05 -9.70 2.76
CA ILE A 138 -0.77 -8.91 1.76
C ILE A 138 0.20 -8.52 0.65
N TRP A 139 -0.34 -8.14 -0.48
CA TRP A 139 0.37 -7.52 -1.58
C TRP A 139 0.04 -6.04 -1.61
N ALA A 140 1.03 -5.17 -1.87
CA ALA A 140 0.80 -3.75 -2.09
C ALA A 140 1.67 -3.20 -3.23
N GLN A 141 1.13 -2.26 -4.00
CA GLN A 141 1.86 -1.50 -5.01
C GLN A 141 2.52 -0.28 -4.36
N LEU A 142 3.84 -0.34 -4.15
CA LEU A 142 4.58 0.73 -3.48
C LEU A 142 5.66 1.34 -4.37
N SER A 143 5.88 2.64 -4.22
CA SER A 143 7.13 3.27 -4.62
C SER A 143 8.23 2.86 -3.63
N ASP A 144 9.44 2.59 -4.14
CA ASP A 144 10.59 2.21 -3.29
C ASP A 144 10.85 3.25 -2.17
N LYS A 145 10.44 4.51 -2.37
CA LYS A 145 10.54 5.61 -1.40
C LYS A 145 9.63 5.44 -0.18
N LEU A 146 8.51 4.72 -0.29
CA LEU A 146 7.51 4.55 0.77
C LEU A 146 7.70 3.27 1.59
N VAL A 147 8.65 2.42 1.19
CA VAL A 147 8.89 1.12 1.83
C VAL A 147 9.24 1.27 3.32
N ASP A 148 10.09 2.23 3.67
CA ASP A 148 10.51 2.41 5.06
C ASP A 148 9.41 3.02 5.94
N GLU A 149 8.54 3.85 5.36
CA GLU A 149 7.33 4.34 6.02
C GLU A 149 6.38 3.19 6.33
N VAL A 150 6.10 2.32 5.35
CA VAL A 150 5.27 1.13 5.54
C VAL A 150 5.88 0.15 6.55
N LYS A 151 7.20 -0.06 6.54
CA LYS A 151 7.90 -0.88 7.55
C LYS A 151 7.76 -0.31 8.97
N SER A 152 7.60 1.00 9.11
CA SER A 152 7.48 1.67 10.41
C SER A 152 6.10 1.47 11.05
N LEU A 153 5.09 1.04 10.28
CA LEU A 153 3.75 0.81 10.79
C LEU A 153 3.75 -0.28 11.88
N PRO A 154 2.93 -0.12 12.93
CA PRO A 154 2.79 -1.16 13.94
C PRO A 154 2.30 -2.47 13.31
N ASN A 155 2.72 -3.60 13.86
CA ASN A 155 2.35 -4.95 13.39
C ASN A 155 2.91 -5.35 12.02
N VAL A 156 3.54 -4.46 11.26
CA VAL A 156 4.33 -4.85 10.08
C VAL A 156 5.62 -5.50 10.54
N ILE A 157 5.90 -6.71 10.04
CA ILE A 157 7.08 -7.50 10.41
C ILE A 157 8.03 -7.72 9.23
N SER A 158 7.56 -7.57 8.00
CA SER A 158 8.36 -7.66 6.80
C SER A 158 7.72 -6.87 5.67
N VAL A 159 8.56 -6.31 4.80
CA VAL A 159 8.18 -5.68 3.53
C VAL A 159 9.22 -6.13 2.51
N GLU A 160 8.83 -7.03 1.62
CA GLU A 160 9.73 -7.69 0.67
C GLU A 160 9.30 -7.34 -0.75
N LYS A 161 10.27 -6.87 -1.55
CA LYS A 161 10.00 -6.57 -2.95
C LYS A 161 9.67 -7.86 -3.67
N ASN A 162 8.54 -7.89 -4.36
CA ASN A 162 8.18 -9.03 -5.18
C ASN A 162 9.07 -9.01 -6.43
N ASN A 163 10.16 -9.78 -6.39
CA ASN A 163 11.14 -9.87 -7.47
C ASN A 163 10.66 -10.69 -8.67
N SER A 164 9.37 -11.05 -8.75
CA SER A 164 8.77 -11.71 -9.91
C SER A 164 8.62 -10.78 -11.13
N GLY A 165 9.58 -9.87 -11.34
CA GLY A 165 9.65 -8.91 -12.43
C GLY A 165 9.74 -9.52 -13.84
N ASP A 166 9.67 -10.84 -13.97
CA ASP A 166 9.59 -11.56 -15.25
C ASP A 166 8.45 -12.59 -15.22
N ARG A 167 7.19 -12.14 -15.13
CA ARG A 167 6.01 -12.66 -15.87
C ARG A 167 4.70 -12.17 -15.25
N ASN A 168 3.89 -11.56 -16.11
CA ASN A 168 2.44 -11.55 -15.99
C ASN A 168 1.93 -13.00 -15.90
N THR A 169 1.73 -13.55 -14.71
CA THR A 169 0.96 -14.79 -14.57
C THR A 169 0.25 -14.80 -13.22
N TYR A 170 -0.87 -14.08 -13.14
CA TYR A 170 -2.06 -14.54 -12.42
C TYR A 170 -3.29 -14.04 -13.19
N THR A 171 -3.54 -14.69 -14.33
CA THR A 171 -4.82 -14.71 -15.04
C THR A 171 -5.13 -16.17 -15.31
N GLU A 172 -6.16 -16.70 -14.66
CA GLU A 172 -7.20 -17.55 -15.25
C GLU A 172 -8.54 -17.10 -14.69
#